data_AF-A0A965Q7C3-F1
#
_entry.id   AF-A0A965Q7C3-F1
#
_cell.length_a   1.000
_cell.length_b   1.000
_cell.length_c   1.000
_cell.angle_alpha   90.00
_cell.angle_beta   90.00
_cell.angle_gamma   90.00
#
_symmetry.space_group_name_H-M   'P 1'
#
loop_
_entity.id
_entity.type
_entity.pdbx_description
1 polymer ?
#
loop_
_entity_poly.entity_id
_entity_poly.type
_entity_poly.pdbx_seq_one_letter_code
_entity_poly.pdbx_strand_id
1 'polypeptide(L)'
;INEEKLANQFSDIGAAIGGDVDLDRAYFKLRTLSSPVQKDKALALFKYVIHAPDFPIPVLNRERDRIIASIKQSMTQPETIANLAFMKSLYGDHPYAHDEAGNIDTLQKLNQADLKQFYKNYYLSSEALNRDCWRCER
;
A
#
# COMPACT_ATOMS: atom_id res chain seq x y z
N ILE A 1 -8.33 -15.73 6.34
CA ILE A 1 -8.48 -15.01 7.63
C ILE A 1 -9.20 -13.71 7.28
N ASN A 2 -10.25 -13.30 7.98
CA ASN A 2 -10.90 -12.01 7.69
C ASN A 2 -10.05 -10.83 8.22
N GLU A 3 -10.28 -9.63 7.69
CA GLU A 3 -9.50 -8.41 8.01
C GLU A 3 -9.35 -8.18 9.52
N GLU A 4 -10.45 -8.30 10.27
CA GLU A 4 -10.48 -8.10 11.71
C GLU A 4 -9.61 -9.11 12.48
N LYS A 5 -9.72 -10.40 12.15
CA LYS A 5 -8.92 -11.43 12.83
C LYS A 5 -7.44 -11.31 12.50
N LEU A 6 -7.11 -10.85 11.30
CA LEU A 6 -5.73 -10.57 10.91
C LEU A 6 -5.17 -9.39 11.71
N ALA A 7 -5.93 -8.29 11.83
CA ALA A 7 -5.55 -7.13 12.61
C ALA A 7 -5.35 -7.47 14.10
N ASN A 8 -6.26 -8.27 14.66
CA ASN A 8 -6.15 -8.73 16.06
C ASN A 8 -4.90 -9.59 16.27
N GLN A 9 -4.56 -10.49 15.34
CA GLN A 9 -3.34 -11.30 15.44
C GLN A 9 -2.05 -10.45 15.45
N PHE A 10 -1.99 -9.37 14.68
CA PHE A 10 -0.86 -8.43 14.75
C PHE A 10 -0.83 -7.69 16.10
N SER A 11 -1.99 -7.25 16.60
CA SER A 11 -2.11 -6.58 17.89
C SER A 11 -1.67 -7.48 19.06
N ASP A 12 -2.11 -8.74 19.07
CA ASP A 12 -1.83 -9.71 20.14
C ASP A 12 -0.33 -9.99 20.31
N ILE A 13 0.43 -9.91 19.22
CA ILE A 13 1.89 -10.12 19.23
C ILE A 13 2.69 -8.81 19.34
N GLY A 14 2.01 -7.66 19.54
CA GLY A 14 2.64 -6.35 19.63
C GLY A 14 3.26 -5.88 18.31
N ALA A 15 2.76 -6.36 17.18
CA ALA A 15 3.23 -6.00 15.85
C ALA A 15 2.31 -4.98 15.18
N ALA A 16 2.92 -4.09 14.40
CA ALA A 16 2.22 -3.12 13.57
C ALA A 16 2.70 -3.28 12.13
N ILE A 17 1.74 -3.43 11.22
CA ILE A 17 1.95 -3.42 9.79
C ILE A 17 1.62 -2.03 9.23
N GLY A 18 2.38 -1.60 8.23
CA GLY A 18 2.10 -0.42 7.44
C GLY A 18 2.71 -0.57 6.06
N GLY A 19 2.54 0.46 5.25
CA GLY A 19 3.12 0.53 3.93
C GLY A 19 2.75 1.85 3.29
N ASP A 20 3.47 2.18 2.24
CA ASP A 20 3.22 3.37 1.45
C ASP A 20 3.61 3.11 0.00
N VAL A 21 3.13 3.97 -0.88
CA VAL A 21 3.39 3.92 -2.31
C VAL A 21 3.77 5.32 -2.77
N ASP A 22 4.90 5.42 -3.48
CA ASP A 22 5.31 6.59 -4.25
C ASP A 22 5.27 6.25 -5.75
N LEU A 23 5.52 7.23 -6.64
CA LEU A 23 5.53 7.04 -8.10
C LEU A 23 6.43 5.89 -8.59
N ASP A 24 7.49 5.56 -7.84
CA ASP A 24 8.54 4.64 -8.28
C ASP A 24 8.56 3.34 -7.47
N ARG A 25 7.97 3.33 -6.28
CA ARG A 25 8.16 2.27 -5.28
C ARG A 25 6.93 2.12 -4.40
N ALA A 26 6.59 0.87 -4.14
CA ALA A 26 5.77 0.49 -3.01
C ALA A 26 6.64 -0.18 -1.95
N TYR A 27 6.40 0.10 -0.68
CA TYR A 27 7.06 -0.61 0.40
C TYR A 27 6.07 -1.00 1.49
N PHE A 28 6.35 -2.14 2.12
CA PHE A 28 5.64 -2.61 3.30
C PHE A 28 6.58 -2.58 4.49
N LYS A 29 6.04 -2.20 5.65
CA LYS A 29 6.79 -2.08 6.89
C LYS A 29 6.16 -2.94 7.97
N LEU A 30 7.00 -3.72 8.64
CA LEU A 30 6.64 -4.44 9.86
C LEU A 30 7.43 -3.86 11.03
N ARG A 31 6.73 -3.46 12.08
CA ARG A 31 7.31 -3.15 13.38
C ARG A 31 6.87 -4.22 14.36
N THR A 32 7.80 -4.85 15.07
CA THR A 32 7.51 -5.90 16.05
C THR A 32 8.48 -5.83 17.22
N LEU A 33 8.23 -6.60 18.27
CA LEU A 33 9.12 -6.75 19.41
C LEU A 33 10.39 -7.53 19.01
N SER A 34 11.54 -7.14 19.57
CA SER A 34 12.83 -7.77 19.27
C SER A 34 12.96 -9.21 19.79
N SER A 35 12.06 -9.64 20.67
CA SER A 35 12.06 -11.00 21.21
C SER A 35 11.84 -12.04 20.08
N PRO A 36 12.68 -13.08 19.99
CA PRO A 36 12.65 -14.03 18.87
C PRO A 36 11.27 -14.63 18.60
N VAL A 37 10.56 -15.01 19.66
CA VAL A 37 9.23 -15.66 19.55
C VAL A 37 8.20 -14.74 18.89
N GLN A 38 8.18 -13.46 19.24
CA GLN A 38 7.23 -12.48 18.68
C GLN A 38 7.66 -12.05 17.28
N LYS A 39 8.97 -11.85 17.07
CA LYS A 39 9.54 -11.53 15.76
C LYS A 39 9.19 -12.59 14.73
N ASP A 40 9.45 -13.86 15.02
CA ASP A 40 9.25 -14.96 14.06
C ASP A 40 7.77 -15.15 13.72
N LYS A 41 6.88 -15.02 14.72
CA LYS A 41 5.42 -15.03 14.50
C LYS A 41 4.97 -13.86 13.64
N ALA A 42 5.44 -12.65 13.93
CA ALA A 42 5.08 -11.46 13.17
C ALA A 42 5.58 -11.54 11.72
N LEU A 43 6.80 -12.04 11.52
CA LEU A 43 7.38 -12.23 10.19
C LEU A 43 6.62 -13.30 9.39
N ALA A 44 6.23 -14.41 10.02
CA ALA A 44 5.42 -15.44 9.38
C ALA A 44 4.05 -14.88 8.94
N LEU A 45 3.39 -14.10 9.81
CA LEU A 45 2.11 -13.46 9.48
C LEU A 45 2.26 -12.42 8.37
N PHE A 46 3.30 -11.60 8.42
CA PHE A 46 3.59 -10.61 7.40
C PHE A 46 3.85 -11.23 6.03
N LYS A 47 4.61 -12.33 5.98
CA LYS A 47 4.81 -13.12 4.76
C LYS A 47 3.50 -13.67 4.20
N TYR A 48 2.62 -14.16 5.07
CA TYR A 48 1.30 -14.66 4.64
C TYR A 48 0.48 -13.57 3.94
N VAL A 49 0.44 -12.35 4.50
CA VAL A 49 -0.31 -11.22 3.94
C VAL A 49 0.24 -10.78 2.57
N ILE A 50 1.57 -10.70 2.44
CA ILE A 50 2.21 -10.24 1.22
C ILE A 50 2.20 -11.33 0.14
N HIS A 51 2.32 -12.61 0.46
CA HIS A 51 2.40 -13.62 -0.61
C HIS A 51 1.06 -13.97 -1.26
N ALA A 52 -0.06 -13.77 -0.57
CA ALA A 52 -1.37 -14.20 -1.07
C ALA A 52 -2.51 -13.24 -0.70
N PRO A 53 -2.54 -12.00 -1.25
CA PRO A 53 -3.68 -11.12 -1.07
C PRO A 53 -4.93 -11.67 -1.79
N ASP A 54 -6.07 -11.68 -1.09
CA ASP A 54 -7.34 -12.22 -1.55
C ASP A 54 -8.26 -11.17 -2.23
N PHE A 55 -7.99 -9.89 -2.00
CA PHE A 55 -8.72 -8.73 -2.55
C PHE A 55 -10.26 -8.88 -2.49
N PRO A 56 -10.90 -9.00 -1.32
CA PRO A 56 -12.33 -9.25 -1.21
C PRO A 56 -13.13 -8.09 -1.83
N ILE A 57 -14.13 -8.38 -2.67
CA ILE A 57 -14.93 -7.38 -3.39
C ILE A 57 -15.55 -6.33 -2.45
N PRO A 58 -16.12 -6.67 -1.28
CA PRO A 58 -16.68 -5.68 -0.36
C PRO A 58 -15.63 -4.69 0.16
N VAL A 59 -14.43 -5.19 0.48
CA VAL A 59 -13.31 -4.36 0.94
C VAL A 59 -12.80 -3.48 -0.21
N LEU A 60 -12.62 -4.06 -1.40
CA LEU A 60 -12.20 -3.32 -2.58
C LEU A 60 -13.13 -2.14 -2.89
N ASN A 61 -14.44 -2.35 -2.82
CA ASN A 61 -15.42 -1.28 -3.06
C ASN A 61 -15.31 -0.18 -1.98
N ARG A 62 -15.21 -0.56 -0.70
CA ARG A 62 -15.02 0.38 0.41
C ARG A 62 -13.76 1.22 0.25
N GLU A 63 -12.63 0.58 -0.08
CA GLU A 63 -11.36 1.27 -0.26
C GLU A 63 -11.37 2.17 -1.51
N ARG A 64 -12.03 1.74 -2.59
CA ARG A 64 -12.24 2.59 -3.78
C ARG A 64 -12.98 3.87 -3.42
N ASP A 65 -14.09 3.75 -2.69
CA ASP A 65 -14.90 4.91 -2.30
C ASP A 65 -14.11 5.85 -1.37
N ARG A 66 -13.32 5.28 -0.46
CA ARG A 66 -12.42 6.03 0.44
C ARG A 66 -11.39 6.84 -0.35
N ILE A 67 -10.73 6.22 -1.33
CA ILE A 67 -9.72 6.88 -2.17
C ILE A 67 -10.37 7.98 -3.02
N ILE A 68 -11.52 7.71 -3.65
CA ILE A 68 -12.26 8.71 -4.43
C ILE A 68 -12.64 9.91 -3.56
N ALA A 69 -13.11 9.69 -2.32
CA ALA A 69 -13.39 10.76 -1.39
C ALA A 69 -12.13 11.57 -1.04
N SER A 70 -11.00 10.91 -0.80
CA SER A 70 -9.72 11.56 -0.52
C SER A 70 -9.24 12.41 -1.70
N ILE A 71 -9.38 11.93 -2.94
CA ILE A 71 -9.02 12.70 -4.15
C ILE A 71 -9.93 13.93 -4.27
N LYS A 72 -11.24 13.78 -4.06
CA LYS A 72 -12.16 14.92 -4.09
C LYS A 72 -11.78 15.97 -3.03
N GLN A 73 -11.39 15.53 -1.84
CA GLN A 73 -10.92 16.40 -0.77
C GLN A 73 -9.56 17.03 -1.08
N SER A 74 -8.62 16.33 -1.72
CA SER A 74 -7.33 16.92 -2.10
C SER A 74 -7.52 18.01 -3.15
N MET A 75 -8.47 17.83 -4.07
CA MET A 75 -8.82 18.79 -5.12
C MET A 75 -9.50 20.07 -4.60
N THR A 76 -9.86 20.17 -3.32
CA THR A 76 -10.30 21.45 -2.72
C THR A 76 -9.14 22.27 -2.16
N GLN A 77 -7.95 21.68 -2.06
CA GLN A 77 -6.77 22.31 -1.49
C GLN A 77 -5.96 22.99 -2.61
N PRO A 78 -5.68 24.31 -2.50
CA PRO A 78 -4.93 25.03 -3.53
C PRO A 78 -3.53 24.48 -3.77
N GLU A 79 -2.88 23.96 -2.73
CA GLU A 79 -1.54 23.36 -2.80
C GLU A 79 -1.53 22.14 -3.74
N THR A 80 -2.51 21.24 -3.62
CA THR A 80 -2.66 20.09 -4.51
C THR A 80 -2.83 20.54 -5.97
N ILE A 81 -3.73 21.50 -6.22
CA ILE A 81 -4.00 21.99 -7.57
C ILE A 81 -2.73 22.61 -8.19
N ALA A 82 -2.01 23.42 -7.39
CA ALA A 82 -0.76 24.04 -7.83
C ALA A 82 0.31 22.99 -8.16
N ASN A 83 0.46 21.96 -7.31
CA ASN A 83 1.40 20.88 -7.55
C ASN A 83 1.06 20.08 -8.82
N LEU A 84 -0.21 19.74 -9.04
CA LEU A 84 -0.66 19.03 -10.25
C LEU A 84 -0.39 19.85 -11.52
N ALA A 85 -0.68 21.15 -11.50
CA ALA A 85 -0.41 22.03 -12.62
C ALA A 85 1.11 22.17 -12.87
N PHE A 86 1.90 22.23 -11.80
CA PHE A 86 3.36 22.29 -11.87
C PHE A 86 3.96 21.02 -12.48
N MET A 87 3.58 19.84 -11.98
CA MET A 87 4.04 18.55 -12.51
C MET A 87 3.64 18.37 -13.97
N LYS A 88 2.41 18.75 -14.35
CA LYS A 88 1.97 18.73 -15.74
C LYS A 88 2.78 19.67 -16.65
N SER A 89 3.15 20.86 -16.15
CA SER A 89 3.99 21.81 -16.90
C SER A 89 5.40 21.27 -17.12
N LEU A 90 5.97 20.59 -16.13
CA LEU A 90 7.32 20.01 -16.21
C LEU A 90 7.39 18.77 -17.09
N TYR A 91 6.43 17.86 -16.95
CA TYR A 91 6.51 16.50 -17.50
C TYR A 91 5.60 16.27 -18.73
N GLY A 92 4.67 17.19 -19.02
CA GLY A 92 3.76 17.08 -20.16
C GLY A 92 2.91 15.81 -20.08
N ASP A 93 3.07 14.92 -21.07
CA ASP A 93 2.35 13.66 -21.18
C ASP A 93 3.12 12.46 -20.56
N HIS A 94 4.22 12.71 -19.85
CA HIS A 94 5.00 11.67 -19.19
C HIS A 94 4.28 11.13 -17.94
N PRO A 95 4.41 9.84 -17.56
CA PRO A 95 3.71 9.27 -16.39
C PRO A 95 3.92 10.00 -15.06
N TYR A 96 5.04 10.72 -14.90
CA TYR A 96 5.32 11.54 -13.71
C TYR A 96 4.47 12.82 -13.61
N ALA A 97 3.78 13.19 -14.68
CA ALA A 97 2.78 14.25 -14.63
C ALA A 97 1.48 13.80 -13.92
N HIS A 98 1.30 12.50 -13.69
CA HIS A 98 0.10 11.95 -13.08
C HIS A 98 0.21 11.99 -11.55
N ASP A 99 -0.93 12.16 -10.90
CA ASP A 99 -1.03 12.03 -9.44
C ASP A 99 -0.84 10.57 -9.02
N GLU A 100 -0.18 10.35 -7.88
CA GLU A 100 0.04 9.03 -7.27
C GLU A 100 -1.30 8.35 -6.93
N ALA A 101 -2.29 9.15 -6.53
CA ALA A 101 -3.64 8.66 -6.25
C ALA A 101 -4.42 8.23 -7.52
N GLY A 102 -3.93 8.58 -8.70
CA GLY A 102 -4.54 8.27 -9.99
C GLY A 102 -5.77 9.12 -10.31
N ASN A 103 -6.56 8.68 -11.29
CA ASN A 103 -7.78 9.36 -11.73
C ASN A 103 -9.03 8.62 -11.24
N ILE A 104 -10.04 9.38 -10.79
CA ILE A 104 -11.36 8.87 -10.43
C ILE A 104 -11.95 7.96 -11.53
N ASP A 105 -11.84 8.36 -12.81
CA ASP A 105 -12.37 7.58 -13.93
C ASP A 105 -11.71 6.20 -14.07
N THR A 106 -10.40 6.13 -13.80
CA THR A 106 -9.65 4.87 -13.82
C THR A 106 -9.97 4.01 -12.61
N LEU A 107 -10.10 4.62 -11.42
CA LEU A 107 -10.45 3.93 -10.18
C LEU A 107 -11.83 3.29 -10.24
N GLN A 108 -12.80 3.94 -10.90
CA GLN A 108 -14.15 3.40 -11.08
C GLN A 108 -14.19 2.15 -11.97
N LYS A 109 -13.27 2.04 -12.94
CA LYS A 109 -13.19 0.90 -13.87
C LYS A 109 -12.38 -0.26 -13.30
N LEU A 110 -11.54 0.00 -12.30
CA LEU A 110 -10.64 -0.97 -11.69
C LEU A 110 -11.40 -2.13 -11.05
N ASN A 111 -11.09 -3.36 -11.44
CA ASN A 111 -11.73 -4.57 -10.94
C ASN A 111 -10.73 -5.47 -10.15
N GLN A 112 -11.25 -6.52 -9.52
CA GLN A 112 -10.44 -7.44 -8.71
C GLN A 112 -9.39 -8.20 -9.55
N ALA A 113 -9.69 -8.51 -10.81
CA ALA A 113 -8.76 -9.21 -11.69
C ALA A 113 -7.58 -8.31 -12.08
N ASP A 114 -7.82 -7.02 -12.33
CA ASP A 114 -6.77 -6.05 -12.60
C ASP A 114 -5.77 -5.98 -11.43
N LEU A 115 -6.26 -5.96 -10.19
CA LEU A 115 -5.42 -5.97 -8.99
C LEU A 115 -4.60 -7.25 -8.85
N LYS A 116 -5.22 -8.41 -9.08
CA LYS A 116 -4.50 -9.70 -9.04
C LYS A 116 -3.43 -9.76 -10.12
N GLN A 117 -3.71 -9.25 -11.31
CA GLN A 117 -2.76 -9.20 -12.40
C GLN A 117 -1.60 -8.24 -12.11
N PHE A 118 -1.90 -7.04 -11.60
CA PHE A 118 -0.89 -6.07 -11.18
C PHE A 118 0.01 -6.66 -10.09
N TYR A 119 -0.59 -7.28 -9.06
CA TYR A 119 0.15 -7.90 -7.97
C TYR A 119 1.12 -8.98 -8.47
N LYS A 120 0.64 -9.84 -9.38
CA LYS A 120 1.45 -10.91 -9.98
C LYS A 120 2.61 -10.38 -10.84
N ASN A 121 2.42 -9.25 -11.52
CA ASN A 121 3.40 -8.69 -12.43
C ASN A 121 4.50 -7.90 -11.73
N TYR A 122 4.17 -7.17 -10.66
CA TYR A 122 5.07 -6.19 -10.04
C TYR A 122 5.54 -6.53 -8.63
N TYR A 123 4.88 -7.46 -7.91
CA TYR A 123 5.29 -7.88 -6.57
C TYR A 123 6.00 -9.25 -6.61
N LEU A 124 6.97 -9.38 -7.51
CA LEU A 124 7.80 -10.57 -7.63
C LEU A 124 8.92 -10.57 -6.57
N SER A 125 9.20 -11.75 -6.01
CA SER A 125 10.22 -11.91 -4.94
C SER A 125 11.63 -11.46 -5.36
N SER A 126 11.93 -11.40 -6.66
CA SER A 126 13.23 -10.95 -7.19
C SER A 126 13.43 -9.43 -7.13
N GLU A 127 12.35 -8.67 -7.00
CA GLU A 127 12.37 -7.19 -6.97
C GLU A 127 12.20 -6.63 -5.55
N ALA A 128 11.90 -7.51 -4.57
CA ALA A 128 11.70 -7.14 -3.19
C ALA A 128 13.04 -6.91 -2.46
N LEU A 129 13.32 -5.66 -2.10
CA LEU A 129 14.48 -5.30 -1.29
C LEU A 129 14.13 -5.34 0.21
N ASN A 130 14.53 -6.40 0.90
CA ASN A 130 14.36 -6.48 2.36
C ASN A 130 15.42 -5.62 3.07
N ARG A 131 14.97 -4.58 3.77
CA ARG A 131 15.82 -3.76 4.64
C ARG A 131 15.45 -3.99 6.09
N ASP A 132 16.26 -4.82 6.74
CA ASP A 132 16.15 -5.10 8.17
C ASP A 132 16.97 -4.06 8.96
N CYS A 133 16.31 -3.00 9.43
CA CYS A 133 16.94 -2.03 10.33
C CYS A 133 16.91 -2.57 11.77
N TRP A 134 17.90 -3.41 12.10
CA TRP A 134 18.10 -3.87 13.47
C TRP A 134 18.97 -2.88 14.23
N ARG A 135 18.35 -2.15 15.17
CA ARG A 135 19.09 -1.63 16.32
C ARG A 135 19.24 -2.77 17.33
N CYS A 136 20.24 -3.61 17.09
CA CYS A 136 20.78 -4.51 18.09
C CYS A 136 21.64 -3.68 19.07
N GLU A 137 21.62 -4.05 20.35
CA GLU A 137 22.43 -3.52 21.46
C GLU A 137 21.84 -2.33 22.26
N ARG A 138 20.96 -2.65 23.22
CA ARG A 138 21.37 -2.95 24.60
C ARG A 138 20.34 -3.84 25.29
#